data_AF-A0A822ELS9-F1
#
_entry.id   AF-A0A822ELS9-F1
#
_cell.length_a   1.000
_cell.length_b   1.000
_cell.length_c   1.000
_cell.angle_alpha   90.00
_cell.angle_beta   90.00
_cell.angle_gamma   90.00
#
_symmetry.space_group_name_H-M   'P 1'
#
loop_
_entity.id
_entity.type
_entity.pdbx_description
1 polymer ?
#
loop_
_entity_poly.entity_id
_entity_poly.type
_entity_poly.pdbx_seq_one_letter_code
_entity_poly.pdbx_strand_id
1 'polypeptide(L)'
;GNCDLQPAITNLMISYIHLSIGILDVSFSILVIADFDASHGKNSITAMKACTKYLQQINTLVTSLLVVHNDLPTNDWTKLFHLLAENKSYQDVTNVYSLYE
;
A
#
# COMPACT_ATOMS: atom_id res chain seq x y z
N GLY A 1 -9.31 -18.35 3.00
CA GLY A 1 -10.46 -17.77 3.72
C GLY A 1 -11.33 -17.02 2.74
N ASN A 2 -12.65 -17.09 2.90
CA ASN A 2 -13.58 -16.31 2.10
C ASN A 2 -13.27 -14.82 2.30
N CYS A 3 -12.91 -14.12 1.23
CA CYS A 3 -12.39 -12.75 1.27
C CYS A 3 -13.30 -11.76 0.55
N ASP A 4 -14.57 -12.12 0.33
CA ASP A 4 -15.46 -11.36 -0.55
C ASP A 4 -16.01 -10.07 0.09
N LEU A 5 -15.98 -9.97 1.42
CA LEU A 5 -16.45 -8.78 2.16
C LEU A 5 -15.36 -7.71 2.31
N GLN A 6 -14.11 -8.15 2.40
CA GLN A 6 -12.95 -7.30 2.66
C GLN A 6 -12.70 -6.27 1.54
N PRO A 7 -12.93 -6.56 0.23
CA PRO A 7 -12.86 -5.56 -0.83
C PRO A 7 -13.86 -4.41 -0.65
N ALA A 8 -15.09 -4.72 -0.25
CA ALA A 8 -16.12 -3.68 -0.03
C ALA A 8 -15.73 -2.77 1.14
N ILE A 9 -15.22 -3.34 2.22
CA ILE A 9 -14.70 -2.58 3.37
C ILE A 9 -13.47 -1.77 2.96
N THR A 10 -12.54 -2.35 2.21
CA THR A 10 -11.33 -1.67 1.72
C THR A 10 -11.70 -0.44 0.91
N ASN A 11 -12.67 -0.57 -0.02
CA ASN A 11 -13.13 0.54 -0.83
C ASN A 11 -13.77 1.67 0.00
N LEU A 12 -14.52 1.32 1.04
CA LEU A 12 -15.10 2.30 1.97
C LEU A 12 -14.01 3.03 2.79
N MET A 13 -12.96 2.31 3.17
CA MET A 13 -11.83 2.86 3.93
C MET A 13 -10.96 3.82 3.12
N ILE A 14 -10.93 3.71 1.78
CA ILE A 14 -10.15 4.62 0.91
C ILE A 14 -10.49 6.10 1.16
N SER A 15 -11.76 6.43 1.38
CA SER A 15 -12.15 7.82 1.67
C SER A 15 -11.54 8.34 2.97
N TYR A 16 -11.45 7.50 4.01
CA TYR A 16 -10.81 7.86 5.28
C TYR A 16 -9.30 7.96 5.16
N ILE A 17 -8.69 7.11 4.31
CA ILE A 17 -7.28 7.18 3.97
C ILE A 17 -6.96 8.55 3.34
N HIS A 18 -7.75 9.00 2.36
CA HIS A 18 -7.56 10.30 1.73
C HIS A 18 -7.68 11.46 2.74
N LEU A 19 -8.69 11.44 3.60
CA LEU A 19 -8.86 12.45 4.66
C LEU A 19 -7.65 12.48 5.60
N SER A 20 -7.18 11.31 6.01
CA SER A 20 -6.03 11.16 6.92
C SER A 20 -4.76 11.70 6.29
N ILE A 21 -4.53 11.42 5.01
CA ILE A 21 -3.39 11.95 4.27
C ILE A 21 -3.47 13.48 4.13
N GLY A 22 -4.66 14.03 3.88
CA GLY A 22 -4.85 15.47 3.71
C GLY A 22 -4.58 16.32 4.96
N ILE A 23 -4.59 15.71 6.15
CA ILE A 23 -4.24 16.39 7.41
C ILE A 23 -2.78 16.17 7.82
N LEU A 24 -2.07 15.24 7.19
CA LEU A 24 -0.64 15.04 7.43
C LEU A 24 0.13 16.14 6.70
N ASP A 25 1.05 16.81 7.41
CA ASP A 25 2.06 17.64 6.76
C ASP A 25 3.06 16.72 6.05
N VAL A 26 2.73 16.35 4.81
CA VAL A 26 3.51 15.41 4.02
C VAL A 26 4.67 16.07 3.27
N SER A 27 5.19 17.24 3.68
CA SER A 27 6.25 18.00 3.00
C SER A 27 7.65 17.33 2.92
N PHE A 28 7.70 16.00 2.95
CA PHE A 28 8.89 15.18 2.81
C PHE A 28 9.06 14.67 1.38
N SER A 29 10.32 14.54 0.96
CA SER A 29 10.68 13.96 -0.35
C SER A 29 10.57 12.44 -0.38
N ILE A 30 10.69 11.78 0.77
CA ILE A 30 10.60 10.33 0.93
C ILE A 30 9.44 10.04 1.90
N LEU A 31 8.53 9.16 1.48
CA LEU A 31 7.43 8.69 2.31
C LEU A 31 7.49 7.17 2.47
N VAL A 32 7.17 6.68 3.67
CA VAL A 32 7.05 5.26 3.96
C VAL A 32 5.62 4.98 4.40
N ILE A 33 4.99 3.98 3.78
CA ILE A 33 3.67 3.47 4.15
C ILE A 33 3.86 2.05 4.66
N ALA A 34 3.48 1.82 5.90
CA ALA A 34 3.45 0.49 6.48
C ALA A 34 2.01 -0.05 6.48
N ASP A 35 1.85 -1.24 5.94
CA ASP A 35 0.60 -2.00 5.88
C ASP A 35 0.71 -3.18 6.84
N PHE A 36 0.00 -3.10 7.96
CA PHE A 36 0.01 -4.13 9.01
C PHE A 36 -1.08 -5.16 8.75
N ASP A 37 -0.76 -6.43 8.96
CA ASP A 37 -1.60 -7.61 8.68
C ASP A 37 -1.97 -7.73 7.18
N ALA A 38 -0.96 -7.64 6.32
CA ALA A 38 -1.11 -7.65 4.86
C ALA A 38 -1.73 -8.95 4.28
N SER A 39 -1.66 -10.03 5.05
CA SER A 39 -2.08 -11.38 4.70
C SER A 39 -1.47 -11.78 3.34
N HIS A 40 -2.27 -12.43 2.49
CA HIS A 40 -1.87 -12.86 1.16
C HIS A 40 -1.85 -11.71 0.13
N GLY A 41 -1.96 -10.45 0.55
CA GLY A 41 -1.72 -9.27 -0.30
C GLY A 41 -2.90 -8.77 -1.13
N LYS A 42 -3.93 -9.56 -1.47
CA LYS A 42 -4.99 -9.11 -2.41
C LYS A 42 -5.66 -7.76 -2.04
N ASN A 43 -6.15 -7.65 -0.81
CA ASN A 43 -6.84 -6.43 -0.34
C ASN A 43 -5.84 -5.34 0.08
N SER A 44 -4.77 -5.76 0.73
CA SER A 44 -3.62 -4.94 1.11
C SER A 44 -3.06 -4.13 -0.08
N ILE A 45 -2.76 -4.79 -1.20
CA ILE A 45 -2.31 -4.16 -2.45
C ILE A 45 -3.33 -3.13 -2.95
N THR A 46 -4.63 -3.43 -2.85
CA THR A 46 -5.68 -2.52 -3.31
C THR A 46 -5.70 -1.24 -2.49
N ALA A 47 -5.64 -1.36 -1.16
CA ALA A 47 -5.58 -0.22 -0.25
C ALA A 47 -4.30 0.60 -0.47
N MET A 48 -3.14 -0.06 -0.53
CA MET A 48 -1.85 0.61 -0.67
C MET A 48 -1.74 1.35 -2.01
N LYS A 49 -2.20 0.75 -3.11
CA LYS A 49 -2.26 1.45 -4.42
C LYS A 49 -3.12 2.71 -4.38
N ALA A 50 -4.21 2.70 -3.62
CA ALA A 50 -5.03 3.91 -3.43
C ALA A 50 -4.25 4.97 -2.64
N CYS A 51 -3.59 4.58 -1.55
CA CYS A 51 -2.73 5.48 -0.76
C CYS A 51 -1.63 6.12 -1.62
N THR A 52 -0.85 5.32 -2.34
CA THR A 52 0.29 5.81 -3.12
C THR A 52 -0.15 6.76 -4.22
N LYS A 53 -1.23 6.42 -4.93
CA LYS A 53 -1.78 7.26 -5.99
C LYS A 53 -2.26 8.60 -5.45
N TYR A 54 -2.95 8.61 -4.31
CA TYR A 54 -3.43 9.85 -3.70
C TYR A 54 -2.27 10.72 -3.21
N LEU A 55 -1.27 10.13 -2.55
CA LEU A 55 -0.07 10.85 -2.11
C LEU A 55 0.67 11.53 -3.27
N GLN A 56 0.86 10.81 -4.39
CA GLN A 56 1.46 11.38 -5.60
C GLN A 56 0.63 12.52 -6.19
N GLN A 57 -0.70 12.47 -6.08
CA GLN A 57 -1.58 13.52 -6.60
C GLN A 57 -1.52 14.81 -5.75
N ILE A 58 -1.49 14.68 -4.43
CA ILE A 58 -1.56 15.85 -3.54
C ILE A 58 -0.21 16.45 -3.19
N ASN A 59 0.87 15.70 -3.38
CA ASN A 59 2.20 16.12 -2.99
C ASN A 59 3.20 15.88 -4.12
N THR A 60 3.45 16.95 -4.88
CA THR A 60 4.40 16.95 -6.00
C THR A 60 5.86 16.88 -5.57
N LEU A 61 6.17 16.99 -4.27
CA LEU A 61 7.52 16.88 -3.73
C LEU A 61 7.93 15.45 -3.40
N VAL A 62 7.01 14.49 -3.40
CA VAL A 62 7.33 13.07 -3.17
C VAL A 62 8.14 12.55 -4.35
N THR A 63 9.42 12.31 -4.13
CA THR A 63 10.32 11.74 -5.14
C THR A 63 10.56 10.25 -4.93
N SER A 64 10.26 9.74 -3.73
CA SER A 64 10.37 8.32 -3.38
C SER A 64 9.25 7.90 -2.45
N LEU A 65 8.65 6.74 -2.73
CA LEU A 65 7.65 6.15 -1.84
C LEU A 65 8.02 4.69 -1.58
N LEU A 66 8.03 4.29 -0.31
CA LEU A 66 8.28 2.92 0.13
C LEU A 66 7.00 2.32 0.70
N VAL A 67 6.55 1.18 0.18
CA VAL A 67 5.46 0.40 0.79
C VAL A 67 6.06 -0.81 1.50
N VAL A 68 5.77 -0.94 2.79
CA VAL A 68 6.18 -2.07 3.63
C VAL A 68 4.94 -2.88 3.99
N HIS A 69 4.88 -4.12 3.52
CA HIS A 69 3.86 -5.08 3.94
C HIS A 69 4.36 -5.87 5.13
N ASN A 70 3.62 -5.85 6.23
CA ASN A 70 3.95 -6.51 7.48
C ASN A 70 2.85 -7.50 7.89
N ASP A 71 3.26 -8.65 8.41
CA ASP A 71 2.40 -9.72 8.92
C ASP A 71 3.28 -10.68 9.74
N LEU A 72 2.69 -11.71 10.33
CA LEU A 72 3.38 -12.77 11.03
C LEU A 72 4.37 -13.51 10.11
N PRO A 73 5.47 -14.07 10.65
CA PRO A 73 6.43 -14.86 9.88
C PRO A 73 5.82 -16.07 9.14
N THR A 74 4.66 -16.55 9.61
CA THR A 74 3.92 -17.67 9.02
C THR A 74 3.07 -17.28 7.81
N ASN A 75 3.03 -16.02 7.43
CA ASN A 75 2.27 -15.56 6.28
C ASN A 75 2.83 -16.11 4.95
N ASP A 76 1.96 -16.26 3.95
CA ASP A 76 2.34 -16.69 2.61
C ASP A 76 2.85 -15.48 1.80
N TRP A 77 4.09 -15.09 2.10
CA TRP A 77 4.79 -14.00 1.43
C TRP A 77 5.02 -14.27 -0.06
N THR A 78 5.23 -15.53 -0.43
CA THR A 78 5.40 -15.95 -1.82
C THR A 78 4.19 -15.53 -2.65
N LYS A 79 2.98 -15.78 -2.17
CA LYS A 79 1.75 -15.39 -2.85
C LYS A 79 1.60 -13.87 -2.97
N LEU A 80 1.94 -13.13 -1.92
CA LEU A 80 1.92 -11.66 -1.97
C LEU A 80 2.90 -11.14 -3.04
N PHE A 81 4.13 -11.67 -3.11
CA PHE A 81 5.11 -11.24 -4.11
C PHE A 81 4.73 -11.60 -5.54
N HIS A 82 4.14 -12.77 -5.77
CA HIS A 82 3.59 -13.12 -7.08
C HIS A 82 2.52 -12.11 -7.51
N LEU A 83 1.58 -11.76 -6.62
CA LEU A 83 0.55 -10.77 -6.92
C LEU A 83 1.12 -9.36 -7.20
N LEU A 84 2.19 -8.96 -6.50
CA LEU A 84 2.88 -7.70 -6.76
C LEU A 84 3.52 -7.68 -8.14
N ALA A 85 4.20 -8.77 -8.52
CA ALA A 85 4.90 -8.90 -9.79
C ALA A 85 3.91 -8.97 -10.97
N GLU A 86 2.89 -9.82 -10.88
CA GLU A 86 1.88 -10.03 -11.93
C GLU A 86 1.10 -8.74 -12.24
N ASN A 87 0.68 -8.03 -11.19
CA ASN A 87 -0.14 -6.82 -11.35
C ASN A 87 0.69 -5.54 -11.51
N LYS A 88 2.03 -5.65 -11.53
CA LYS A 88 2.95 -4.51 -11.56
C LYS A 88 2.57 -3.45 -10.53
N SER A 89 2.15 -3.89 -9.34
CA SER A 89 1.29 -3.11 -8.43
C SER A 89 1.85 -1.76 -8.03
N TYR A 90 3.17 -1.60 -8.03
CA TYR A 90 3.86 -0.36 -7.67
C TYR A 90 4.85 0.12 -8.73
N GLN A 91 4.82 -0.41 -9.96
CA GLN A 91 5.78 0.00 -11.00
C GLN A 91 5.62 1.46 -11.46
N ASP A 92 4.44 2.04 -11.25
CA ASP A 92 4.14 3.46 -11.54
C ASP A 92 4.56 4.40 -10.39
N VAL A 93 5.16 3.84 -9.33
CA VAL A 93 5.61 4.58 -8.15
C VAL A 93 7.14 4.56 -8.11
N THR A 94 7.76 5.73 -8.23
CA THR A 94 9.22 5.86 -8.23
C THR A 94 9.81 5.42 -6.89
N ASN A 95 10.80 4.52 -6.95
CA ASN A 95 11.65 4.06 -5.84
C ASN A 95 10.93 3.34 -4.69
N VAL A 96 10.07 2.37 -5.03
CA VAL A 96 9.52 1.41 -4.04
C VAL A 96 10.53 0.30 -3.78
N TYR A 97 11.09 0.29 -2.57
CA TYR A 97 11.85 -0.83 -2.06
C TYR A 97 10.90 -1.83 -1.39
N SER A 98 11.29 -3.08 -1.25
CA SER A 98 10.54 -4.03 -0.42
C SER A 98 11.57 -4.70 0.49
N LEU A 99 11.38 -4.52 1.80
CA LEU A 99 12.24 -5.03 2.85
C LEU A 99 11.48 -6.11 3.61
N TYR A 100 12.16 -7.21 3.91
CA TYR A 100 11.62 -8.35 4.65
C TYR A 100 12.64 -8.74 5.73
N GLU A 101 12.19 -8.84 6.98
CA GLU A 101 12.86 -9.56 8.07
C GLU A 101 11.93 -10.66 8.58
#